data_AF-A0A918R9V2-F1
#
_entry.id   AF-A0A918R9V2-F1
#
_cell.length_a   1.000
_cell.length_b   1.000
_cell.length_c   1.000
_cell.angle_alpha   90.00
_cell.angle_beta   90.00
_cell.angle_gamma   90.00
#
_symmetry.space_group_name_H-M   'P 1'
#
loop_
_entity.id
_entity.type
_entity.pdbx_description
1 polymer ?
#
loop_
_entity_poly.entity_id
_entity_poly.type
_entity_poly.pdbx_seq_one_letter_code
_entity_poly.pdbx_strand_id
1 'polypeptide(L)'
;MSFKPSSDKWSKKEILGHLIDSAINNLQRFTTIQFVTKPFKIDSYGQYDLVVSNDYQNSNTSELLEFWKAINVRIMHVISLQNENTLNYKIVLTNGASSDLKFLMLDYVDHLEHHLNQILA
;
A
#
# COMPACT_ATOMS: atom_id res chain seq x y z
N MET A 1 16.31 1.67 -13.27
CA MET A 1 14.85 1.77 -13.10
C MET A 1 14.05 1.33 -14.33
N SER A 2 14.50 1.59 -15.57
CA SER A 2 13.65 1.39 -16.76
C SER A 2 13.67 -0.01 -17.41
N PHE A 3 14.55 -0.93 -16.97
CA PHE A 3 14.63 -2.27 -17.58
C PHE A 3 13.42 -3.12 -17.16
N LYS A 4 12.64 -3.57 -18.14
CA LYS A 4 11.52 -4.49 -17.95
C LYS A 4 11.94 -5.90 -18.41
N PRO A 5 12.04 -6.89 -17.50
CA PRO A 5 12.58 -8.20 -17.84
C PRO A 5 11.73 -8.99 -18.85
N SER A 6 10.41 -8.85 -18.77
CA SER A 6 9.42 -9.43 -19.70
C SER A 6 8.07 -8.71 -19.53
N SER A 7 7.09 -9.00 -20.40
CA SER A 7 5.71 -8.49 -20.25
C SER A 7 5.11 -8.84 -18.89
N ASP A 8 5.46 -10.02 -18.37
CA ASP A 8 4.82 -10.62 -17.20
C ASP A 8 5.58 -10.34 -15.89
N LYS A 9 6.69 -9.59 -15.96
CA LYS A 9 7.50 -9.23 -14.79
C LYS A 9 7.57 -7.72 -14.66
N TRP A 10 7.22 -7.22 -13.47
CA TRP A 10 7.37 -5.81 -13.16
C TRP A 10 8.83 -5.38 -13.19
N SER A 11 9.08 -4.24 -13.82
CA SER A 11 10.34 -3.51 -13.66
C SER A 11 10.45 -2.92 -12.25
N LYS A 12 11.66 -2.49 -11.87
CA LYS A 12 11.86 -1.76 -10.60
C LYS A 12 10.97 -0.51 -10.49
N LYS A 13 10.64 0.13 -11.63
CA LYS A 13 9.76 1.30 -11.66
C LYS A 13 8.29 0.90 -11.49
N GLU A 14 7.87 -0.21 -12.09
CA GLU A 14 6.52 -0.77 -11.87
C GLU A 14 6.34 -1.26 -10.42
N ILE A 15 7.38 -1.82 -9.78
CA ILE A 15 7.35 -2.17 -8.34
C ILE A 15 7.21 -0.91 -7.47
N LEU A 16 7.92 0.18 -7.80
CA LEU A 16 7.73 1.47 -7.12
C LEU A 16 6.30 2.00 -7.29
N GLY A 17 5.74 1.87 -8.50
CA GLY A 17 4.34 2.20 -8.79
C GLY A 17 3.35 1.37 -7.97
N HIS A 18 3.55 0.06 -7.89
CA HIS A 18 2.76 -0.84 -7.02
C HIS A 18 2.83 -0.41 -5.54
N LEU A 19 3.99 0.04 -5.07
CA LEU A 19 4.12 0.59 -3.71
C LEU A 19 3.30 1.87 -3.51
N ILE A 20 3.18 2.72 -4.54
CA ILE A 20 2.29 3.90 -4.52
C ILE A 20 0.83 3.46 -4.45
N ASP A 21 0.40 2.52 -5.30
CA ASP A 21 -0.97 1.99 -5.28
C ASP A 21 -1.33 1.38 -3.92
N SER A 22 -0.42 0.59 -3.35
CA SER A 22 -0.58 0.01 -2.02
C SER A 22 -0.69 1.08 -0.93
N ALA A 23 0.10 2.15 -1.03
CA ALA A 23 0.03 3.28 -0.11
C ALA A 23 -1.33 4.01 -0.20
N ILE A 24 -1.85 4.25 -1.40
CA ILE A 24 -3.17 4.87 -1.62
C ILE A 24 -4.28 4.03 -0.95
N ASN A 25 -4.30 2.74 -1.25
CA ASN A 25 -5.29 1.82 -0.71
C ASN A 25 -5.22 1.74 0.82
N ASN A 26 -4.02 1.66 1.40
CA ASN A 26 -3.87 1.58 2.85
C ASN A 26 -4.16 2.91 3.56
N LEU A 27 -3.78 4.06 2.98
CA LEU A 27 -4.19 5.36 3.51
C LEU A 27 -5.73 5.49 3.57
N GLN A 28 -6.42 5.05 2.52
CA GLN A 28 -7.88 5.02 2.51
C GLN A 28 -8.44 4.07 3.58
N ARG A 29 -7.89 2.87 3.72
CA ARG A 29 -8.32 1.90 4.75
C ARG A 29 -8.14 2.45 6.16
N PHE A 30 -6.96 3.00 6.47
CA PHE A 30 -6.62 3.53 7.79
C PHE A 30 -7.48 4.71 8.22
N THR A 31 -7.94 5.51 7.26
CA THR A 31 -8.80 6.67 7.51
C THR A 31 -10.28 6.28 7.52
N THR A 32 -10.71 5.40 6.63
CA THR A 32 -12.12 4.96 6.53
C THR A 32 -12.56 4.16 7.75
N ILE A 33 -11.72 3.22 8.23
CA ILE A 33 -12.03 2.38 9.40
C ILE A 33 -12.38 3.20 10.64
N GLN A 34 -11.93 4.45 10.75
CA GLN A 34 -12.21 5.31 11.90
C GLN A 34 -13.71 5.62 12.02
N PHE A 35 -14.42 5.74 10.90
CA PHE A 35 -15.78 6.29 10.86
C PHE A 35 -16.85 5.28 10.45
N VAL A 36 -16.47 4.14 9.89
CA VAL A 36 -17.42 3.09 9.47
C VAL A 36 -17.68 2.07 10.59
N THR A 37 -18.77 1.31 10.43
CA THR A 37 -19.10 0.20 11.33
C THR A 37 -18.02 -0.89 11.29
N LYS A 38 -17.73 -1.46 12.45
CA LYS A 38 -16.80 -2.59 12.59
C LYS A 38 -17.58 -3.91 12.65
N PRO A 39 -17.02 -5.03 12.15
CA PRO A 39 -15.69 -5.13 11.57
C PRO A 39 -15.61 -4.52 10.17
N PHE A 40 -14.53 -3.81 9.88
CA PHE A 40 -14.27 -3.25 8.56
C PHE A 40 -13.75 -4.34 7.62
N LYS A 41 -14.43 -4.53 6.48
CA LYS A 41 -14.03 -5.55 5.50
C LYS A 41 -12.93 -5.00 4.60
N ILE A 42 -11.85 -5.76 4.45
CA ILE A 42 -10.75 -5.45 3.55
C ILE A 42 -11.03 -6.10 2.20
N ASP A 43 -11.21 -5.28 1.18
CA ASP A 43 -11.36 -5.73 -0.19
C ASP A 43 -9.99 -5.83 -0.88
N SER A 44 -9.83 -6.81 -1.77
CA SER A 44 -8.69 -6.89 -2.68
C SER A 44 -8.79 -5.80 -3.74
N TYR A 45 -7.66 -5.46 -4.33
CA TYR A 45 -7.59 -4.56 -5.49
C TYR A 45 -6.73 -5.21 -6.59
N GLY A 46 -7.05 -4.91 -7.85
CA GLY A 46 -6.36 -5.46 -9.01
C GLY A 46 -4.98 -4.82 -9.20
N GLN A 47 -3.96 -5.35 -8.52
CA GLN A 47 -2.60 -4.78 -8.53
C GLN A 47 -2.03 -4.64 -9.95
N TYR A 48 -2.19 -5.67 -10.79
CA TYR A 48 -1.73 -5.62 -12.18
C TYR A 48 -2.49 -4.56 -13.00
N ASP A 49 -3.80 -4.48 -12.84
CA ASP A 49 -4.63 -3.52 -13.57
C ASP A 49 -4.29 -2.08 -13.17
N LEU A 50 -3.99 -1.83 -11.89
CA LEU A 50 -3.55 -0.51 -11.42
C LEU A 50 -2.17 -0.15 -11.97
N VAL A 51 -1.21 -1.08 -11.97
CA VAL A 51 0.12 -0.83 -12.54
C VAL A 51 0.04 -0.48 -14.03
N VAL A 52 -0.82 -1.18 -14.78
CA VAL A 52 -1.08 -0.88 -16.19
C VAL A 52 -1.79 0.47 -16.35
N SER A 53 -2.81 0.74 -15.55
CA SER A 53 -3.63 1.95 -15.66
C SER A 53 -2.85 3.23 -15.36
N ASN A 54 -1.90 3.17 -14.43
CA ASN A 54 -1.04 4.30 -14.09
C ASN A 54 0.20 4.45 -14.99
N ASP A 55 0.41 3.52 -15.93
CA ASP A 55 1.52 3.53 -16.89
C ASP A 55 2.92 3.73 -16.25
N TYR A 56 3.13 3.12 -15.07
CA TYR A 56 4.31 3.42 -14.26
C TYR A 56 5.63 3.20 -14.98
N GLN A 57 5.71 2.21 -15.88
CA GLN A 57 6.90 1.95 -16.66
C GLN A 57 7.37 3.18 -17.47
N ASN A 58 6.43 3.91 -18.06
CA ASN A 58 6.72 5.05 -18.93
C ASN A 58 6.69 6.39 -18.18
N SER A 59 6.20 6.42 -16.94
CA SER A 59 6.18 7.62 -16.09
C SER A 59 7.57 8.14 -15.70
N ASN A 60 7.63 9.41 -15.32
CA ASN A 60 8.85 10.06 -14.86
C ASN A 60 9.24 9.53 -13.48
N THR A 61 10.44 8.97 -13.36
CA THR A 61 10.92 8.37 -12.11
C THR A 61 10.96 9.36 -10.94
N SER A 62 11.33 10.62 -11.17
CA SER A 62 11.43 11.63 -10.11
C SER A 62 10.06 11.96 -9.54
N GLU A 63 9.05 12.07 -10.40
CA GLU A 63 7.66 12.28 -9.98
C GLU A 63 7.15 11.11 -9.13
N LEU A 64 7.37 9.86 -9.56
CA LEU A 64 6.98 8.68 -8.76
C LEU A 64 7.67 8.64 -7.40
N LEU A 65 8.96 9.01 -7.32
CA LEU A 65 9.69 9.05 -6.05
C LEU A 65 9.15 10.13 -5.11
N GLU A 66 8.84 11.32 -5.64
CA GLU A 66 8.23 12.41 -4.87
C GLU A 66 6.85 12.01 -4.36
N PHE A 67 6.03 11.39 -5.21
CA PHE A 67 4.71 10.92 -4.83
C PHE A 67 4.78 9.83 -3.76
N TRP A 68 5.59 8.79 -3.99
CA TRP A 68 5.83 7.71 -3.02
C TRP A 68 6.28 8.25 -1.67
N LYS A 69 7.19 9.24 -1.65
CA LYS A 69 7.64 9.88 -0.41
C LYS A 69 6.50 10.64 0.27
N ALA A 70 5.79 11.48 -0.47
CA ALA A 70 4.72 12.32 0.07
C ALA A 70 3.59 11.49 0.70
N ILE A 71 3.17 10.42 0.04
CA ILE A 71 2.10 9.56 0.55
C ILE A 71 2.55 8.77 1.79
N ASN A 72 3.79 8.30 1.84
CA ASN A 72 4.31 7.61 3.02
C ASN A 72 4.48 8.55 4.22
N VAL A 73 4.87 9.82 4.01
CA VAL A 73 4.86 10.83 5.08
C VAL A 73 3.45 11.03 5.64
N ARG A 74 2.43 11.06 4.77
CA ARG A 74 1.04 11.13 5.22
C ARG A 74 0.61 9.89 6.01
N ILE A 75 0.98 8.70 5.55
CA ILE A 75 0.69 7.44 6.25
C ILE A 75 1.35 7.41 7.62
N MET A 76 2.63 7.79 7.74
CA MET A 76 3.32 7.89 9.03
C MET A 76 2.55 8.79 10.00
N HIS A 77 2.06 9.94 9.54
CA HIS A 77 1.25 10.83 10.36
C HIS A 77 -0.05 10.15 10.82
N VAL A 78 -0.78 9.48 9.92
CA VAL A 78 -2.01 8.75 10.27
C VAL A 78 -1.74 7.63 11.28
N ILE A 79 -0.68 6.86 11.11
CA ILE A 79 -0.27 5.81 12.06
C ILE A 79 0.06 6.42 13.43
N SER A 80 0.76 7.56 13.46
CA SER A 80 1.17 8.21 14.71
C SER A 80 0.00 8.74 15.56
N LEU A 81 -1.16 8.95 14.95
CA LEU A 81 -2.36 9.43 15.64
C LEU A 81 -3.17 8.30 16.31
N GLN A 82 -2.84 7.04 16.05
CA GLN A 82 -3.60 5.92 16.60
C GLN A 82 -3.30 5.70 18.09
N ASN A 83 -4.34 5.35 18.84
CA ASN A 83 -4.27 4.89 20.23
C ASN A 83 -4.72 3.43 20.37
N GLU A 84 -4.61 2.85 21.56
CA GLU A 84 -4.99 1.45 21.82
C GLU A 84 -6.42 1.12 21.40
N ASN A 85 -7.38 2.03 21.58
CA ASN A 85 -8.76 1.78 21.17
C ASN A 85 -8.89 1.68 19.65
N THR A 86 -8.30 2.63 18.91
CA THR A 86 -8.33 2.63 17.44
C THR A 86 -7.55 1.47 16.84
N LEU A 87 -6.42 1.11 17.43
CA LEU A 87 -5.58 -0.01 16.99
C LEU A 87 -6.31 -1.37 17.12
N ASN A 88 -7.24 -1.48 18.07
CA ASN A 88 -8.06 -2.67 18.28
C ASN A 88 -9.32 -2.74 17.38
N TYR A 89 -9.54 -1.76 16.49
CA TYR A 89 -10.67 -1.81 15.55
C TYR A 89 -10.63 -3.06 14.69
N LYS A 90 -11.71 -3.83 14.75
CA LYS A 90 -11.79 -5.14 14.12
C LYS A 90 -11.89 -5.01 12.60
N ILE A 91 -11.15 -5.87 11.92
CA ILE A 91 -11.20 -6.03 10.48
C ILE A 91 -11.48 -7.48 10.09
N VAL A 92 -12.01 -7.67 8.89
CA VAL A 92 -12.09 -8.97 8.23
C VAL A 92 -11.23 -8.90 6.97
N LEU A 93 -10.23 -9.78 6.89
CA LEU A 93 -9.33 -9.89 5.76
C LEU A 93 -10.03 -10.53 4.55
N THR A 94 -9.41 -10.43 3.38
CA THR A 94 -9.96 -10.98 2.12
C THR A 94 -10.22 -12.49 2.16
N ASN A 95 -9.48 -13.23 2.99
CA ASN A 95 -9.66 -14.66 3.22
C ASN A 95 -10.72 -15.00 4.29
N GLY A 96 -11.43 -13.98 4.81
CA GLY A 96 -12.43 -14.13 5.87
C GLY A 96 -11.87 -14.18 7.29
N ALA A 97 -10.55 -14.18 7.48
CA ALA A 97 -9.95 -14.18 8.81
C ALA A 97 -10.16 -12.83 9.51
N SER A 98 -10.41 -12.87 10.82
CA SER A 98 -10.55 -11.68 11.65
C SER A 98 -9.20 -11.21 12.17
N SER A 99 -8.99 -9.90 12.19
CA SER A 99 -7.81 -9.25 12.78
C SER A 99 -8.16 -7.86 13.31
N ASP A 100 -7.18 -6.96 13.43
CA ASP A 100 -7.37 -5.57 13.83
C ASP A 100 -6.55 -4.57 13.00
N LEU A 101 -6.76 -3.27 13.26
CA LEU A 101 -6.07 -2.18 12.57
C LEU A 101 -4.56 -2.21 12.80
N LYS A 102 -4.11 -2.61 14.01
CA LYS A 102 -2.69 -2.75 14.31
C LYS A 102 -2.01 -3.74 13.37
N PHE A 103 -2.61 -4.91 13.20
CA PHE A 103 -2.12 -5.91 12.25
C PHE A 103 -2.00 -5.33 10.84
N LEU A 104 -3.04 -4.66 10.35
CA LEU A 104 -3.03 -4.09 8.99
C LEU A 104 -1.95 -3.02 8.79
N MET A 105 -1.69 -2.19 9.81
CA MET A 105 -0.63 -1.18 9.75
C MET A 105 0.77 -1.79 9.75
N LEU A 106 1.00 -2.86 10.50
CA LEU A 106 2.27 -3.58 10.52
C LEU A 106 2.51 -4.33 9.20
N ASP A 107 1.47 -5.04 8.71
CA ASP A 107 1.51 -5.77 7.44
C ASP A 107 1.84 -4.83 6.27
N TYR A 108 1.33 -3.59 6.28
CA TYR A 108 1.71 -2.58 5.29
C TYR A 108 3.21 -2.26 5.30
N VAL A 109 3.83 -2.15 6.48
CA VAL A 109 5.26 -1.84 6.61
C VAL A 109 6.10 -3.03 6.13
N ASP A 110 5.75 -4.25 6.52
CA ASP A 110 6.42 -5.48 6.08
C ASP A 110 6.33 -5.65 4.55
N HIS A 111 5.16 -5.39 3.97
CA HIS A 111 4.94 -5.40 2.53
C HIS A 111 5.78 -4.34 1.81
N LEU A 112 5.86 -3.13 2.38
CA LEU A 112 6.69 -2.05 1.85
C LEU A 112 8.16 -2.45 1.83
N GLU A 113 8.69 -2.98 2.94
CA GLU A 113 10.08 -3.42 3.07
C GLU A 113 10.39 -4.55 2.08
N HIS A 114 9.51 -5.54 1.97
CA HIS A 114 9.66 -6.66 1.02
C HIS A 114 9.90 -6.18 -0.41
N HIS A 115 9.08 -5.26 -0.92
CA HIS A 115 9.21 -4.75 -2.29
C HIS A 115 10.36 -3.75 -2.45
N LEU A 116 10.70 -2.97 -1.42
CA LEU A 116 11.93 -2.16 -1.47
C LEU A 116 13.18 -3.03 -1.65
N ASN A 117 13.24 -4.17 -0.95
CA ASN A 117 14.35 -5.12 -1.12
C ASN A 117 14.41 -5.67 -2.56
N GLN A 118 13.28 -5.89 -3.22
CA GLN A 118 13.24 -6.27 -4.65
C GLN A 118 13.77 -5.17 -5.58
N ILE A 119 13.55 -3.89 -5.23
CA ILE A 119 14.09 -2.75 -6.00
C ILE A 119 15.60 -2.61 -5.78
N LEU A 120 16.09 -2.89 -4.57
CA LEU A 120 17.50 -2.68 -4.19
C LEU A 120 18.42 -3.85 -4.56
N ALA A 121 17.89 -5.07 -4.67
CA ALA A 121 18.60 -6.24 -5.20
C ALA A 121 19.02 -6.07 -6.66
#